data_AF-A0A1R0V0R3-F1
#
_entry.id   AF-A0A1R0V0R3-F1
#
_cell.length_a   1.000
_cell.length_b   1.000
_cell.length_c   1.000
_cell.angle_alpha   90.00
_cell.angle_beta   90.00
_cell.angle_gamma   90.00
#
_symmetry.space_group_name_H-M   'P 1'
#
loop_
_entity.id
_entity.type
_entity.pdbx_description
1 polymer ?
#
loop_
_entity_poly.entity_id
_entity_poly.type
_entity_poly.pdbx_seq_one_letter_code
_entity_poly.pdbx_strand_id
1 'polypeptide(L)'
;MSAARAERDAAQNAAKRTGSGPLELARRIAAALNAPDMANVEDFNFFWITAVTVDGRIAVANNYGLGYFPAQVNLPDQVVMVSADESISPAERATWATYPILAVQRWAQENDTTLRAVIALEHQFTNADSGVHQEVLAPEDIPAKGKMAGRDRLQVISPQISGRLAQIGDGDLVKILPPAPVDSNPPEDRRSHLWDKVWQPLFSGASNRGQVHLQAFLAYAAHAQEWAVYEAHAVGDGPGQRRAVADFIYWQHIGQLVADAIAE
;
A
#
# COMPACT_ATOMS: atom_id res chain seq x y z
N MET A 1 -50.11 -5.95 -19.99
CA MET A 1 -48.83 -5.29 -19.64
C MET A 1 -48.08 -5.00 -20.94
N SER A 2 -47.53 -3.79 -21.12
CA SER A 2 -46.97 -3.32 -22.40
C SER A 2 -45.50 -3.72 -22.59
N ALA A 3 -45.12 -4.08 -23.81
CA ALA A 3 -43.75 -4.44 -24.22
C ALA A 3 -42.71 -3.36 -23.84
N ALA A 4 -43.09 -2.08 -23.92
CA ALA A 4 -42.23 -0.96 -23.55
C ALA A 4 -41.89 -0.91 -22.03
N ARG A 5 -42.77 -1.48 -21.20
CA ARG A 5 -42.53 -1.59 -19.75
C ARG A 5 -41.59 -2.77 -19.45
N ALA A 6 -41.76 -3.87 -20.19
CA ALA A 6 -40.85 -5.02 -20.11
C ALA A 6 -39.44 -4.69 -20.64
N GLU A 7 -39.31 -3.89 -21.70
CA GLU A 7 -38.01 -3.39 -22.18
C GLU A 7 -37.35 -2.42 -21.19
N ARG A 8 -38.12 -1.50 -20.60
CA ARG A 8 -37.58 -0.62 -19.54
C ARG A 8 -37.14 -1.40 -18.32
N ASP A 9 -37.92 -2.38 -17.89
CA ASP A 9 -37.57 -3.23 -16.75
C ASP A 9 -36.38 -4.14 -17.09
N ALA A 10 -36.26 -4.63 -18.34
CA ALA A 10 -35.10 -5.39 -18.81
C ALA A 10 -33.84 -4.53 -18.91
N ALA A 11 -33.94 -3.29 -19.37
CA ALA A 11 -32.82 -2.34 -19.43
C ALA A 11 -32.39 -1.87 -18.03
N GLN A 12 -33.33 -1.63 -17.12
CA GLN A 12 -33.04 -1.33 -15.73
C GLN A 12 -32.47 -2.55 -14.99
N ASN A 13 -32.94 -3.76 -15.29
CA ASN A 13 -32.37 -4.98 -14.75
C ASN A 13 -31.01 -5.33 -15.37
N ALA A 14 -30.75 -4.97 -16.63
CA ALA A 14 -29.43 -5.08 -17.25
C ALA A 14 -28.45 -4.08 -16.62
N ALA A 15 -28.88 -2.82 -16.42
CA ALA A 15 -28.11 -1.79 -15.73
C ALA A 15 -27.85 -2.12 -14.24
N LYS A 16 -28.77 -2.84 -13.59
CA LYS A 16 -28.59 -3.36 -12.21
C LYS A 16 -27.76 -4.65 -12.15
N ARG A 17 -27.75 -5.47 -13.21
CA ARG A 17 -26.89 -6.66 -13.35
C ARG A 17 -25.46 -6.29 -13.75
N THR A 18 -25.25 -5.12 -14.35
CA THR A 18 -23.97 -4.42 -14.39
C THR A 18 -23.78 -3.61 -13.10
N GLY A 19 -23.74 -4.29 -11.95
CA GLY A 19 -23.07 -3.69 -10.79
C GLY A 19 -21.68 -3.22 -11.26
N SER A 20 -21.36 -1.95 -11.00
CA SER A 20 -20.20 -1.22 -11.55
C SER A 20 -19.09 -2.13 -12.10
N GLY A 21 -18.85 -2.07 -13.41
CA GLY A 21 -17.85 -2.94 -14.03
C GLY A 21 -16.48 -2.82 -13.33
N PRO A 22 -15.59 -3.82 -13.44
CA PRO A 22 -14.29 -3.80 -12.76
C PRO A 22 -13.50 -2.50 -12.95
N LEU A 23 -13.59 -1.87 -14.13
CA LEU A 23 -12.99 -0.57 -14.41
C LEU A 23 -13.58 0.57 -13.58
N GLU A 24 -14.91 0.62 -13.39
CA GLU A 24 -15.57 1.64 -12.59
C GLU A 24 -15.27 1.46 -11.09
N LEU A 25 -15.21 0.21 -10.62
CA LEU A 25 -14.76 -0.09 -9.27
C LEU A 25 -13.30 0.33 -9.06
N ALA A 26 -12.42 -0.03 -9.99
CA ALA A 26 -11.01 0.37 -9.96
C ALA A 26 -10.87 1.90 -9.97
N ARG A 27 -11.68 2.62 -10.76
CA ARG A 27 -11.67 4.08 -10.80
C ARG A 27 -12.06 4.70 -9.47
N ARG A 28 -13.07 4.17 -8.79
CA ARG A 28 -13.47 4.64 -7.45
C ARG A 28 -12.41 4.37 -6.40
N ILE A 29 -11.75 3.21 -6.46
CA ILE A 29 -10.63 2.88 -5.57
C ILE A 29 -9.45 3.82 -5.83
N ALA A 30 -9.10 4.07 -7.09
CA ALA A 30 -8.05 4.99 -7.48
C ALA A 30 -8.28 6.41 -6.96
N ALA A 31 -9.51 6.91 -7.10
CA ALA A 31 -9.91 8.22 -6.57
C ALA A 31 -9.85 8.25 -5.05
N ALA A 32 -10.35 7.21 -4.37
CA ALA A 32 -10.29 7.11 -2.92
C ALA A 32 -8.84 7.09 -2.42
N LEU A 33 -7.97 6.27 -3.00
CA LEU A 33 -6.56 6.18 -2.62
C LEU A 33 -5.78 7.49 -2.81
N ASN A 34 -6.17 8.32 -3.78
CA ASN A 34 -5.55 9.64 -4.01
C ASN A 34 -6.27 10.78 -3.26
N ALA A 35 -7.19 10.48 -2.34
CA ALA A 35 -7.79 11.47 -1.44
C ALA A 35 -6.75 12.01 -0.43
N PRO A 36 -6.90 13.27 0.03
CA PRO A 36 -5.89 13.93 0.86
C PRO A 36 -5.65 13.27 2.23
N ASP A 37 -6.60 12.48 2.73
CA ASP A 37 -6.48 11.75 4.00
C ASP A 37 -5.83 10.36 3.86
N MET A 38 -5.50 9.91 2.64
CA MET A 38 -4.91 8.58 2.38
C MET A 38 -3.37 8.58 2.29
N ALA A 39 -2.73 9.70 2.62
CA ALA A 39 -1.28 9.84 2.75
C ALA A 39 -0.95 10.52 4.09
N ASN A 40 0.22 10.25 4.67
CA ASN A 40 0.67 11.04 5.82
C ASN A 40 1.11 12.43 5.35
N VAL A 41 1.07 13.41 6.26
CA VAL A 41 1.54 14.77 5.95
C VAL A 41 3.04 14.75 5.61
N GLU A 42 3.76 13.81 6.21
CA GLU A 42 5.18 13.55 6.05
C GLU A 42 5.51 12.79 4.76
N ASP A 43 4.52 12.17 4.10
CA ASP A 43 4.70 11.37 2.88
C ASP A 43 4.80 12.28 1.65
N PHE A 44 5.89 13.05 1.57
CA PHE A 44 6.06 14.05 0.53
C PHE A 44 6.01 13.43 -0.86
N ASN A 45 5.15 14.00 -1.72
CA ASN A 45 4.90 13.54 -3.09
C ASN A 45 4.55 12.05 -3.20
N PHE A 46 3.95 11.48 -2.16
CA PHE A 46 3.41 10.14 -2.21
C PHE A 46 2.15 10.08 -3.08
N PHE A 47 2.02 9.01 -3.86
CA PHE A 47 0.83 8.76 -4.66
C PHE A 47 0.60 7.28 -4.95
N TRP A 48 -0.66 6.97 -5.29
CA TRP A 48 -1.09 5.63 -5.70
C TRP A 48 -1.38 5.57 -7.19
N ILE A 49 -1.02 4.45 -7.80
CA ILE A 49 -1.47 4.00 -9.11
C ILE A 49 -2.40 2.81 -8.91
N THR A 50 -3.53 2.81 -9.61
CA THR A 50 -4.43 1.65 -9.67
C THR A 50 -4.43 1.09 -11.08
N ALA A 51 -4.46 -0.22 -11.22
CA ALA A 51 -4.60 -0.91 -12.48
C ALA A 51 -5.73 -1.93 -12.41
N VAL A 52 -6.31 -2.23 -13.57
CA VAL A 52 -7.29 -3.30 -13.73
C VAL A 52 -6.88 -4.18 -14.88
N THR A 53 -6.96 -5.49 -14.69
CA THR A 53 -6.65 -6.49 -15.72
C THR A 53 -7.85 -6.77 -16.63
N VAL A 54 -7.62 -7.47 -17.73
CA VAL A 54 -8.68 -7.87 -18.68
C VAL A 54 -9.75 -8.76 -18.05
N ASP A 55 -9.38 -9.59 -17.07
CA ASP A 55 -10.27 -10.44 -16.27
C ASP A 55 -10.88 -9.72 -15.05
N GLY A 56 -10.52 -8.45 -14.83
CA GLY A 56 -11.13 -7.58 -13.82
C GLY A 56 -10.51 -7.62 -12.43
N ARG A 57 -9.33 -8.22 -12.26
CA ARG A 57 -8.54 -8.08 -11.03
C ARG A 57 -8.05 -6.65 -10.90
N ILE A 58 -8.09 -6.11 -9.67
CA ILE A 58 -7.65 -4.74 -9.37
C ILE A 58 -6.33 -4.84 -8.61
N ALA A 59 -5.33 -4.12 -9.09
CA ALA A 59 -4.00 -4.07 -8.50
C ALA A 59 -3.63 -2.61 -8.20
N VAL A 60 -2.89 -2.37 -7.11
CA VAL A 60 -2.44 -1.04 -6.71
C VAL A 60 -0.95 -1.05 -6.40
N ALA A 61 -0.30 0.08 -6.65
CA ALA A 61 1.09 0.32 -6.31
C ALA A 61 1.25 1.79 -5.86
N ASN A 62 2.28 2.08 -5.07
CA ASN A 62 2.66 3.45 -4.73
C ASN A 62 4.14 3.70 -5.01
N ASN A 63 4.52 4.96 -5.05
CA ASN A 63 5.88 5.39 -5.40
C ASN A 63 6.93 5.25 -4.29
N TYR A 64 6.56 4.74 -3.12
CA TYR A 64 7.51 4.37 -2.07
C TYR A 64 7.83 2.87 -2.15
N GLY A 65 6.99 2.06 -2.81
CA GLY A 65 7.30 0.67 -3.14
C GLY A 65 7.47 -0.24 -1.93
N LEU A 66 8.01 -1.44 -2.17
CA LEU A 66 8.33 -2.51 -1.20
C LEU A 66 7.46 -2.55 0.06
N GLY A 67 6.16 -2.81 -0.11
CA GLY A 67 5.22 -3.01 0.98
C GLY A 67 4.82 -1.76 1.77
N TYR A 68 5.38 -0.57 1.47
CA TYR A 68 4.99 0.65 2.18
C TYR A 68 3.49 0.91 2.06
N PHE A 69 2.84 1.09 3.20
CA PHE A 69 1.40 1.21 3.32
C PHE A 69 1.06 2.15 4.50
N PRO A 70 0.46 3.33 4.25
CA PRO A 70 0.07 4.27 5.30
C PRO A 70 -0.97 3.67 6.26
N ALA A 71 -0.82 3.91 7.57
CA ALA A 71 -1.58 3.24 8.62
C ALA A 71 -3.11 3.49 8.58
N GLN A 72 -3.51 4.63 8.00
CA GLN A 72 -4.90 5.08 7.86
C GLN A 72 -5.62 4.50 6.64
N VAL A 73 -4.90 3.84 5.74
CA VAL A 73 -5.49 3.24 4.53
C VAL A 73 -6.03 1.85 4.88
N ASN A 74 -7.11 1.45 4.23
CA ASN A 74 -7.57 0.07 4.18
C ASN A 74 -7.80 -0.30 2.72
N LEU A 75 -7.37 -1.50 2.30
CA LEU A 75 -7.66 -2.00 0.96
C LEU A 75 -8.83 -2.98 0.96
N PRO A 76 -9.80 -2.83 0.05
CA PRO A 76 -10.82 -3.85 -0.16
C PRO A 76 -10.20 -5.23 -0.43
N ASP A 77 -10.89 -6.29 -0.03
CA ASP A 77 -10.36 -7.66 -0.04
C ASP A 77 -9.89 -8.13 -1.43
N GLN A 78 -10.56 -7.69 -2.48
CA GLN A 78 -10.28 -8.04 -3.87
C GLN A 78 -9.10 -7.29 -4.51
N VAL A 79 -8.51 -6.31 -3.82
CA VAL A 79 -7.44 -5.46 -4.37
C VAL A 79 -6.07 -6.06 -4.07
N VAL A 80 -5.22 -6.23 -5.07
CA VAL A 80 -3.84 -6.69 -4.85
C VAL A 80 -2.93 -5.50 -4.60
N MET A 81 -2.15 -5.51 -3.52
CA MET A 81 -1.03 -4.58 -3.36
C MET A 81 0.20 -5.21 -4.00
N VAL A 82 0.62 -4.65 -5.12
CA VAL A 82 1.63 -5.23 -6.00
C VAL A 82 2.98 -5.40 -5.28
N SER A 83 3.39 -4.42 -4.49
CA SER A 83 4.65 -4.50 -3.75
C SER A 83 4.61 -5.45 -2.55
N ALA A 84 3.45 -6.03 -2.23
CA ALA A 84 3.25 -7.03 -1.18
C ALA A 84 3.01 -8.44 -1.74
N ASP A 85 3.06 -8.64 -3.05
CA ASP A 85 2.88 -9.96 -3.66
C ASP A 85 4.12 -10.84 -3.42
N GLU A 86 4.02 -11.76 -2.45
CA GLU A 86 5.10 -12.67 -2.07
C GLU A 86 5.42 -13.74 -3.13
N SER A 87 4.61 -13.86 -4.19
CA SER A 87 4.96 -14.73 -5.33
C SER A 87 6.13 -14.17 -6.16
N ILE A 88 6.43 -12.86 -6.01
CA ILE A 88 7.52 -12.16 -6.69
C ILE A 88 8.64 -11.90 -5.68
N SER A 89 9.89 -12.24 -6.05
CA SER A 89 11.04 -12.08 -5.15
C SER A 89 11.23 -10.61 -4.73
N PRO A 90 11.80 -10.35 -3.53
CA PRO A 90 12.13 -8.99 -3.11
C PRO A 90 13.01 -8.24 -4.11
N ALA A 91 14.02 -8.91 -4.67
CA ALA A 91 14.93 -8.31 -5.65
C ALA A 91 14.22 -7.92 -6.94
N GLU A 92 13.32 -8.76 -7.46
CA GLU A 92 12.53 -8.40 -8.65
C GLU A 92 11.63 -7.21 -8.35
N ARG A 93 10.94 -7.20 -7.19
CA ARG A 93 10.14 -6.05 -6.73
C ARG A 93 10.97 -4.77 -6.57
N ALA A 94 12.25 -4.89 -6.25
CA ALA A 94 13.17 -3.77 -6.09
C ALA A 94 13.47 -3.06 -7.42
N THR A 95 13.48 -3.78 -8.54
CA THR A 95 13.83 -3.21 -9.87
C THR A 95 12.83 -2.16 -10.35
N TRP A 96 11.59 -2.23 -9.83
CA TRP A 96 10.52 -1.28 -10.09
C TRP A 96 10.06 -0.54 -8.83
N ALA A 97 10.86 -0.60 -7.74
CA ALA A 97 10.69 0.28 -6.60
C ALA A 97 10.78 1.74 -7.07
N THR A 98 9.90 2.59 -6.54
CA THR A 98 9.72 4.00 -6.94
C THR A 98 9.03 4.27 -8.29
N TYR A 99 8.65 3.23 -9.05
CA TYR A 99 8.01 3.35 -10.36
C TYR A 99 6.67 2.61 -10.38
N PRO A 100 5.58 3.18 -9.81
CA PRO A 100 4.34 2.44 -9.60
C PRO A 100 3.58 2.05 -10.87
N ILE A 101 3.77 2.75 -12.00
CA ILE A 101 3.24 2.30 -13.30
C ILE A 101 4.00 1.07 -13.79
N LEU A 102 5.34 1.08 -13.69
CA LEU A 102 6.15 -0.10 -14.02
C LEU A 102 5.85 -1.27 -13.09
N ALA A 103 5.57 -1.00 -11.81
CA ALA A 103 5.18 -1.99 -10.82
C ALA A 103 3.96 -2.80 -11.26
N VAL A 104 2.86 -2.12 -11.61
CA VAL A 104 1.63 -2.82 -12.05
C VAL A 104 1.82 -3.56 -13.38
N GLN A 105 2.69 -3.06 -14.27
CA GLN A 105 3.04 -3.74 -15.52
C GLN A 105 3.83 -5.02 -15.25
N ARG A 106 4.88 -4.96 -14.42
CA ARG A 106 5.71 -6.12 -14.06
C ARG A 106 4.93 -7.15 -13.29
N TRP A 107 4.10 -6.72 -12.34
CA TRP A 107 3.20 -7.61 -11.62
C TRP A 107 2.27 -8.37 -12.56
N ALA A 108 1.69 -7.72 -13.57
CA ALA A 108 0.85 -8.38 -14.55
C ALA A 108 1.63 -9.42 -15.37
N GLN A 109 2.87 -9.11 -15.75
CA GLN A 109 3.77 -10.04 -16.46
C GLN A 109 4.09 -11.27 -15.62
N GLU A 110 4.52 -11.09 -14.37
CA GLU A 110 4.86 -12.19 -13.44
C GLU A 110 3.65 -13.07 -13.08
N ASN A 111 2.43 -12.52 -13.18
CA ASN A 111 1.18 -13.24 -12.90
C ASN A 111 0.48 -13.78 -14.17
N ASP A 112 1.17 -13.80 -15.33
CA ASP A 112 0.63 -14.26 -16.62
C ASP A 112 -0.74 -13.63 -16.96
N THR A 113 -0.90 -12.33 -16.68
CA THR A 113 -2.13 -11.57 -16.94
C THR A 113 -1.85 -10.31 -17.74
N THR A 114 -2.93 -9.72 -18.29
CA THR A 114 -2.84 -8.54 -19.15
C THR A 114 -3.58 -7.37 -18.49
N LEU A 115 -2.92 -6.23 -18.40
CA LEU A 115 -3.56 -4.99 -17.98
C LEU A 115 -4.57 -4.52 -19.04
N ARG A 116 -5.76 -4.14 -18.57
CA ARG A 116 -6.77 -3.46 -19.38
C ARG A 116 -6.60 -1.95 -19.34
N ALA A 117 -6.35 -1.40 -18.14
CA ALA A 117 -6.17 0.03 -17.93
C ALA A 117 -5.33 0.32 -16.69
N VAL A 118 -4.68 1.49 -16.70
CA VAL A 118 -4.04 2.11 -15.54
C VAL A 118 -4.77 3.42 -15.24
N ILE A 119 -5.01 3.70 -13.95
CA ILE A 119 -5.85 4.79 -13.45
C ILE A 119 -5.05 5.64 -12.47
N ALA A 120 -4.96 6.93 -12.75
CA ALA A 120 -4.16 7.88 -11.97
C ALA A 120 -4.58 9.34 -12.26
N LEU A 121 -4.07 10.30 -11.50
CA LEU A 121 -4.14 11.73 -11.85
C LEU A 121 -3.20 12.03 -13.02
N GLU A 122 -3.51 13.06 -13.81
CA GLU A 122 -2.74 13.42 -15.03
C GLU A 122 -1.23 13.54 -14.77
N HIS A 123 -0.83 14.28 -13.73
CA HIS A 123 0.58 14.49 -13.42
C HIS A 123 1.34 13.20 -13.06
N GLN A 124 0.65 12.15 -12.62
CA GLN A 124 1.23 10.86 -12.24
C GLN A 124 1.60 10.00 -13.46
N PHE A 125 1.06 10.32 -14.65
CA PHE A 125 1.46 9.71 -15.92
C PHE A 125 2.66 10.43 -16.58
N THR A 126 3.09 11.57 -16.03
CA THR A 126 4.18 12.36 -16.64
C THR A 126 5.45 11.52 -16.76
N ASN A 127 5.99 11.43 -17.98
CA ASN A 127 7.20 10.67 -18.31
C ASN A 127 7.09 9.13 -18.13
N ALA A 128 5.87 8.58 -18.06
CA ALA A 128 5.65 7.14 -17.96
C ALA A 128 4.70 6.64 -19.06
N ASP A 129 5.18 5.69 -19.87
CA ASP A 129 4.33 4.97 -20.80
C ASP A 129 3.70 3.77 -20.08
N SER A 130 2.37 3.76 -19.99
CA SER A 130 1.63 2.66 -19.37
C SER A 130 1.45 1.45 -20.31
N GLY A 131 1.69 1.61 -21.62
CA GLY A 131 1.53 0.55 -22.62
C GLY A 131 0.08 0.08 -22.83
N VAL A 132 -0.88 0.63 -22.09
CA VAL A 132 -2.32 0.29 -22.12
C VAL A 132 -3.17 1.55 -21.99
N HIS A 133 -4.50 1.41 -21.93
CA HIS A 133 -5.41 2.54 -21.72
C HIS A 133 -5.10 3.28 -20.42
N GLN A 134 -4.91 4.60 -20.51
CA GLN A 134 -4.77 5.49 -19.35
C GLN A 134 -6.12 6.13 -19.04
N GLU A 135 -6.68 5.75 -17.90
CA GLU A 135 -7.89 6.35 -17.33
C GLU A 135 -7.48 7.49 -16.40
N VAL A 136 -7.58 8.73 -16.89
CA VAL A 136 -7.17 9.91 -16.12
C VAL A 136 -8.29 10.33 -15.17
N LEU A 137 -7.95 10.47 -13.88
CA LEU A 137 -8.80 11.10 -12.88
C LEU A 137 -8.63 12.62 -12.97
N ALA A 138 -9.74 13.33 -13.00
CA ALA A 138 -9.76 14.77 -12.84
C ALA A 138 -9.74 15.12 -11.33
N PRO A 139 -9.24 16.30 -10.92
CA PRO A 139 -9.24 16.71 -9.52
C PRO A 139 -10.63 16.64 -8.85
N GLU A 140 -11.70 16.93 -9.60
CA GLU A 140 -13.09 16.84 -9.15
C GLU A 140 -13.59 15.41 -8.89
N ASP A 141 -12.90 14.39 -9.40
CA ASP A 141 -13.20 12.99 -9.11
C ASP A 141 -12.70 12.56 -7.72
N ILE A 142 -11.74 13.30 -7.15
CA ILE A 142 -11.12 12.95 -5.88
C ILE A 142 -12.06 13.33 -4.73
N PRO A 143 -12.53 12.36 -3.93
CA PRO A 143 -13.38 12.66 -2.80
C PRO A 143 -12.59 13.40 -1.71
N ALA A 144 -13.30 14.17 -0.87
CA ALA A 144 -12.69 14.83 0.28
C ALA A 144 -12.09 13.85 1.31
N LYS A 145 -12.60 12.60 1.34
CA LYS A 145 -12.09 11.51 2.16
C LYS A 145 -12.06 10.20 1.39
N GLY A 146 -10.96 9.47 1.49
CA GLY A 146 -10.70 8.21 0.78
C GLY A 146 -11.03 6.95 1.58
N LYS A 147 -11.63 7.09 2.77
CA LYS A 147 -11.85 5.96 3.68
C LYS A 147 -12.58 4.79 3.01
N MET A 148 -11.94 3.63 3.02
CA MET A 148 -12.47 2.37 2.54
C MET A 148 -12.55 1.35 3.68
N ALA A 149 -13.37 0.32 3.50
CA ALA A 149 -13.37 -0.86 4.36
C ALA A 149 -12.47 -1.94 3.76
N GLY A 150 -11.90 -2.79 4.61
CA GLY A 150 -11.11 -3.94 4.18
C GLY A 150 -9.87 -4.10 5.06
N ARG A 151 -8.81 -4.61 4.44
CA ARG A 151 -7.58 -5.03 5.10
C ARG A 151 -6.72 -3.83 5.50
N ASP A 152 -6.25 -3.84 6.73
CA ASP A 152 -5.22 -2.91 7.21
C ASP A 152 -3.84 -3.25 6.65
N ARG A 153 -2.83 -2.42 6.95
CA ARG A 153 -1.47 -2.60 6.43
C ARG A 153 -0.88 -3.97 6.71
N LEU A 154 -1.05 -4.51 7.92
CA LEU A 154 -0.45 -5.80 8.28
C LEU A 154 -1.19 -6.95 7.61
N GLN A 155 -2.51 -6.85 7.49
CA GLN A 155 -3.33 -7.79 6.72
C GLN A 155 -3.01 -7.76 5.22
N VAL A 156 -2.58 -6.62 4.67
CA VAL A 156 -2.16 -6.50 3.27
C VAL A 156 -0.78 -7.11 3.04
N ILE A 157 0.20 -6.76 3.88
CA ILE A 157 1.60 -7.18 3.68
C ILE A 157 1.90 -8.60 4.17
N SER A 158 1.19 -9.07 5.21
CA SER A 158 1.38 -10.43 5.72
C SER A 158 0.10 -10.96 6.39
N PRO A 159 -0.87 -11.45 5.60
CA PRO A 159 -2.15 -11.96 6.09
C PRO A 159 -2.00 -13.04 7.18
N GLN A 160 -1.01 -13.93 7.03
CA GLN A 160 -0.76 -15.04 7.95
C GLN A 160 -0.20 -14.56 9.29
N ILE A 161 0.64 -13.52 9.29
CA ILE A 161 1.14 -12.92 10.54
C ILE A 161 0.01 -12.16 11.23
N SER A 162 -0.77 -11.38 10.47
CA SER A 162 -1.95 -10.68 11.01
C SER A 162 -2.94 -11.66 11.66
N GLY A 163 -3.26 -12.76 10.98
CA GLY A 163 -4.14 -13.81 11.49
C GLY A 163 -3.62 -14.44 12.79
N ARG A 164 -2.31 -14.66 12.91
CA ARG A 164 -1.67 -15.15 14.15
C ARG A 164 -1.76 -14.12 15.27
N LEU A 165 -1.47 -12.85 15.00
CA LEU A 165 -1.58 -11.77 15.99
C LEU A 165 -3.00 -11.63 16.54
N ALA A 166 -4.02 -11.82 15.69
CA ALA A 166 -5.42 -11.79 16.10
C ALA A 166 -5.81 -12.91 17.09
N GLN A 167 -5.07 -14.02 17.12
CA GLN A 167 -5.30 -15.11 18.08
C GLN A 167 -4.62 -14.88 19.45
N ILE A 168 -3.73 -13.89 19.56
CA ILE A 168 -3.02 -13.57 20.80
C ILE A 168 -3.89 -12.63 21.61
N GLY A 169 -4.24 -12.99 22.84
CA GLY A 169 -4.97 -12.11 23.76
C GLY A 169 -4.09 -10.94 24.22
N ASP A 170 -4.71 -9.82 24.60
CA ASP A 170 -3.95 -8.61 24.99
C ASP A 170 -2.92 -8.87 26.10
N GLY A 171 -3.27 -9.71 27.09
CA GLY A 171 -2.36 -10.07 28.20
C GLY A 171 -1.13 -10.91 27.78
N ASP A 172 -1.11 -11.44 26.56
CA ASP A 172 -0.01 -12.25 26.03
C ASP A 172 0.84 -11.50 24.99
N LEU A 173 0.48 -10.27 24.62
CA LEU A 173 1.17 -9.48 23.60
C LEU A 173 2.65 -9.23 23.95
N VAL A 174 2.97 -9.03 25.22
CA VAL A 174 4.36 -8.83 25.67
C VAL A 174 5.26 -10.03 25.38
N LYS A 175 4.70 -11.24 25.23
CA LYS A 175 5.47 -12.48 25.00
C LYS A 175 6.03 -12.58 23.59
N ILE A 176 5.52 -11.79 22.65
CA ILE A 176 6.00 -11.77 21.26
C ILE A 176 6.87 -10.55 20.93
N LEU A 177 7.02 -9.64 21.90
CA LEU A 177 7.94 -8.52 21.76
C LEU A 177 9.38 -8.96 22.07
N PRO A 178 10.38 -8.27 21.49
CA PRO A 178 11.73 -8.29 22.02
C PRO A 178 11.73 -7.88 23.51
N PRO A 179 12.76 -8.31 24.28
CA PRO A 179 12.91 -7.91 25.67
C PRO A 179 12.79 -6.39 25.85
N ALA A 180 12.19 -5.98 26.96
CA ALA A 180 12.08 -4.56 27.28
C ALA A 180 13.47 -3.90 27.30
N PRO A 181 13.61 -2.68 26.76
CA PRO A 181 14.84 -1.91 26.90
C PRO A 181 15.25 -1.77 28.36
N VAL A 182 16.56 -1.85 28.63
CA VAL A 182 17.10 -1.66 29.99
C VAL A 182 16.95 -0.20 30.44
N ASP A 183 16.94 0.74 29.48
CA ASP A 183 16.63 2.15 29.71
C ASP A 183 15.13 2.39 29.52
N SER A 184 14.49 2.99 30.52
CA SER A 184 13.08 3.37 30.47
C SER A 184 12.82 4.66 29.68
N ASN A 185 13.87 5.39 29.31
CA ASN A 185 13.73 6.58 28.47
C ASN A 185 13.36 6.20 27.04
N PRO A 186 12.53 7.01 26.35
CA PRO A 186 12.29 6.81 24.93
C PRO A 186 13.61 6.91 24.14
N PRO A 187 13.78 6.12 23.06
CA PRO A 187 14.83 6.36 22.09
C PRO A 187 14.81 7.80 21.57
N GLU A 188 15.91 8.27 20.99
CA GLU A 188 15.88 9.55 20.26
C GLU A 188 14.89 9.42 19.07
N ASP A 189 13.93 10.35 18.93
CA ASP A 189 13.01 10.32 17.79
C ASP A 189 13.65 10.92 16.54
N ARG A 190 14.17 10.05 15.69
CA ARG A 190 14.76 10.41 14.39
C ARG A 190 13.85 10.06 13.23
N ARG A 191 12.59 9.67 13.48
CA ARG A 191 11.67 9.20 12.42
C ARG A 191 11.50 10.25 11.33
N SER A 192 11.24 11.51 11.66
CA SER A 192 11.10 12.58 10.66
C SER A 192 12.35 12.76 9.81
N HIS A 193 13.53 12.84 10.44
CA HIS A 193 14.81 13.00 9.73
C HIS A 193 15.15 11.81 8.83
N LEU A 194 14.86 10.60 9.28
CA LEU A 194 15.08 9.40 8.48
C LEU A 194 14.07 9.31 7.34
N TRP A 195 12.82 9.70 7.56
CA TRP A 195 11.78 9.74 6.53
C TRP A 195 12.11 10.72 5.41
N ASP A 196 12.72 11.87 5.75
CA ASP A 196 13.22 12.81 4.74
C ASP A 196 14.18 12.17 3.75
N LYS A 197 15.03 11.26 4.23
CA LYS A 197 15.96 10.52 3.37
C LYS A 197 15.27 9.48 2.50
N VAL A 198 14.09 8.99 2.89
CA VAL A 198 13.31 8.01 2.12
C VAL A 198 12.75 8.64 0.86
N TRP A 199 12.14 9.82 0.97
CA TRP A 199 11.47 10.44 -0.19
C TRP A 199 12.39 11.29 -1.06
N GLN A 200 13.49 11.83 -0.53
CA GLN A 200 14.43 12.68 -1.29
C GLN A 200 14.91 12.05 -2.62
N PRO A 201 15.30 10.76 -2.68
CA PRO A 201 15.75 10.13 -3.92
C PRO A 201 14.69 10.05 -5.02
N LEU A 202 13.39 10.15 -4.68
CA LEU A 202 12.29 10.11 -5.65
C LEU A 202 12.32 11.29 -6.63
N PHE A 203 13.00 12.38 -6.26
CA PHE A 203 13.21 13.58 -7.08
C PHE A 203 14.50 13.54 -7.90
N SER A 204 15.33 12.52 -7.71
CA SER A 204 16.57 12.36 -8.46
C SER A 204 16.31 11.69 -9.82
N GLY A 205 17.03 12.15 -10.85
CA GLY A 205 17.15 11.47 -12.13
C GLY A 205 18.30 10.45 -12.18
N ALA A 206 19.01 10.23 -11.06
CA ALA A 206 20.14 9.31 -11.01
C ALA A 206 19.68 7.86 -11.21
N SER A 207 20.46 7.08 -11.95
CA SER A 207 20.16 5.67 -12.24
C SER A 207 20.14 4.77 -10.99
N ASN A 208 20.86 5.14 -9.94
CA ASN A 208 20.91 4.42 -8.67
C ASN A 208 19.88 4.94 -7.64
N ARG A 209 18.93 5.80 -8.01
CA ARG A 209 17.97 6.39 -7.07
C ARG A 209 17.16 5.36 -6.29
N GLY A 210 16.80 4.23 -6.91
CA GLY A 210 16.05 3.15 -6.27
C GLY A 210 16.87 2.53 -5.14
N GLN A 211 18.16 2.26 -5.37
CA GLN A 211 19.06 1.74 -4.34
C GLN A 211 19.21 2.71 -3.16
N VAL A 212 19.39 4.01 -3.42
CA VAL A 212 19.50 5.03 -2.38
C VAL A 212 18.21 5.14 -1.57
N HIS A 213 17.05 5.11 -2.24
CA HIS A 213 15.75 5.07 -1.61
C HIS A 213 15.59 3.86 -0.69
N LEU A 214 15.91 2.65 -1.17
CA LEU A 214 15.78 1.42 -0.38
C LEU A 214 16.73 1.39 0.82
N GLN A 215 17.97 1.87 0.67
CA GLN A 215 18.90 2.00 1.81
C GLN A 215 18.37 2.96 2.87
N ALA A 216 17.80 4.10 2.48
CA ALA A 216 17.15 5.02 3.40
C ALA A 216 15.91 4.39 4.05
N PHE A 217 15.13 3.63 3.27
CA PHE A 217 13.93 2.98 3.76
C PHE A 217 14.24 1.88 4.79
N LEU A 218 15.29 1.10 4.57
CA LEU A 218 15.80 0.13 5.56
C LEU A 218 16.18 0.82 6.88
N ALA A 219 16.92 1.94 6.80
CA ALA A 219 17.33 2.70 7.98
C ALA A 219 16.12 3.26 8.75
N TYR A 220 15.11 3.76 8.03
CA TYR A 220 13.87 4.21 8.63
C TYR A 220 13.10 3.04 9.28
N ALA A 221 12.91 1.93 8.57
CA ALA A 221 12.15 0.77 9.06
C ALA A 221 12.76 0.22 10.35
N ALA A 222 14.10 0.11 10.42
CA ALA A 222 14.80 -0.31 11.64
C ALA A 222 14.52 0.63 12.83
N HIS A 223 14.54 1.94 12.61
CA HIS A 223 14.28 2.91 13.67
C HIS A 223 12.79 2.98 14.06
N ALA A 224 11.88 2.84 13.10
CA ALA A 224 10.45 2.77 13.35
C ALA A 224 10.07 1.49 14.13
N GLN A 225 10.75 0.38 13.84
CA GLN A 225 10.62 -0.86 14.61
C GLN A 225 11.08 -0.67 16.06
N GLU A 226 12.23 -0.04 16.31
CA GLU A 226 12.73 0.28 17.66
C GLU A 226 11.73 1.11 18.45
N TRP A 227 11.17 2.16 17.83
CA TRP A 227 10.12 2.98 18.44
C TRP A 227 8.85 2.20 18.76
N ALA A 228 8.39 1.34 17.84
CA ALA A 228 7.21 0.52 18.07
C ALA A 228 7.39 -0.47 19.23
N VAL A 229 8.60 -1.01 19.43
CA VAL A 229 8.92 -1.84 20.61
C VAL A 229 8.82 -1.03 21.90
N TYR A 230 9.41 0.18 21.92
CA TYR A 230 9.29 1.06 23.09
C TYR A 230 7.83 1.38 23.40
N GLU A 231 7.05 1.80 22.40
CA GLU A 231 5.63 2.12 22.57
C GLU A 231 4.82 0.92 23.10
N ALA A 232 5.11 -0.29 22.60
CA ALA A 232 4.43 -1.51 23.03
C ALA A 232 4.70 -1.89 24.50
N HIS A 233 5.86 -1.51 25.05
CA HIS A 233 6.16 -1.67 26.48
C HIS A 233 5.67 -0.49 27.34
N ALA A 234 5.58 0.71 26.77
CA ALA A 234 5.25 1.93 27.50
C ALA A 234 3.73 2.18 27.63
N VAL A 235 2.93 1.69 26.69
CA VAL A 235 1.48 1.94 26.67
C VAL A 235 0.73 1.11 27.73
N GLY A 236 -0.17 1.77 28.46
CA GLY A 236 -0.87 1.18 29.60
C GLY A 236 -2.18 0.45 29.29
N ASP A 237 -2.68 0.55 28.05
CA ASP A 237 -3.93 -0.08 27.62
C ASP A 237 -3.70 -1.17 26.55
N GLY A 238 -4.47 -2.26 26.63
CA GLY A 238 -4.39 -3.40 25.71
C GLY A 238 -4.56 -3.03 24.24
N PRO A 239 -5.57 -2.22 23.85
CA PRO A 239 -5.73 -1.76 22.47
C PRO A 239 -4.53 -0.95 21.95
N GLY A 240 -3.96 -0.08 22.78
CA GLY A 240 -2.72 0.64 22.47
C GLY A 240 -1.54 -0.29 22.27
N GLN A 241 -1.36 -1.26 23.17
CA GLN A 241 -0.28 -2.26 23.07
C GLN A 241 -0.41 -3.09 21.79
N ARG A 242 -1.62 -3.51 21.45
CA ARG A 242 -1.88 -4.28 20.22
C ARG A 242 -1.50 -3.50 18.97
N ARG A 243 -1.83 -2.20 18.91
CA ARG A 243 -1.42 -1.34 17.79
C ARG A 243 0.11 -1.25 17.70
N ALA A 244 0.78 -0.95 18.81
CA ALA A 244 2.24 -0.85 18.83
C ALA A 244 2.94 -2.18 18.45
N VAL A 245 2.38 -3.33 18.87
CA VAL A 245 2.86 -4.66 18.46
C VAL A 245 2.65 -4.90 16.96
N ALA A 246 1.49 -4.53 16.41
CA ALA A 246 1.24 -4.63 14.98
C ALA A 246 2.20 -3.75 14.17
N ASP A 247 2.51 -2.56 14.68
CA ASP A 247 3.47 -1.62 14.10
C ASP A 247 4.89 -2.18 14.12
N PHE A 248 5.29 -2.77 15.25
CA PHE A 248 6.57 -3.47 15.38
C PHE A 248 6.71 -4.57 14.32
N ILE A 249 5.70 -5.43 14.20
CA ILE A 249 5.69 -6.53 13.22
C ILE A 249 5.72 -6.00 11.79
N TYR A 250 4.94 -4.96 11.50
CA TYR A 250 4.91 -4.32 10.19
C TYR A 250 6.29 -3.78 9.81
N TRP A 251 6.93 -3.00 10.68
CA TRP A 251 8.25 -2.44 10.40
C TRP A 251 9.35 -3.49 10.35
N GLN A 252 9.25 -4.56 11.15
CA GLN A 252 10.14 -5.71 11.05
C GLN A 252 10.02 -6.37 9.67
N HIS A 253 8.79 -6.61 9.20
CA HIS A 253 8.54 -7.24 7.90
C HIS A 253 9.06 -6.37 6.76
N ILE A 254 8.77 -5.06 6.77
CA ILE A 254 9.29 -4.10 5.77
C ILE A 254 10.83 -4.07 5.81
N GLY A 255 11.43 -3.99 7.00
CA GLY A 255 12.88 -3.99 7.15
C GLY A 255 13.53 -5.23 6.54
N GLN A 256 12.97 -6.42 6.79
CA GLN A 256 13.46 -7.67 6.20
C GLN A 256 13.27 -7.67 4.68
N LEU A 257 12.08 -7.31 4.19
CA LEU A 257 11.78 -7.25 2.76
C LEU A 257 12.76 -6.33 2.01
N VAL A 258 13.05 -5.16 2.58
CA VAL A 258 13.98 -4.20 1.98
C VAL A 258 15.43 -4.69 2.09
N ALA A 259 15.81 -5.34 3.19
CA ALA A 259 17.14 -5.92 3.33
C ALA A 259 17.40 -7.02 2.28
N ASP A 260 16.43 -7.92 2.09
CA ASP A 260 16.50 -8.99 1.09
C ASP A 260 16.59 -8.42 -0.33
N ALA A 261 15.80 -7.37 -0.61
CA ALA A 261 15.82 -6.66 -1.88
C ALA A 261 17.16 -5.97 -2.21
N ILE A 262 17.96 -5.60 -1.21
CA ILE A 262 19.27 -4.93 -1.39
C ILE A 262 20.42 -5.95 -1.47
N ALA A 263 20.24 -7.15 -0.89
CA ALA A 263 21.29 -8.15 -0.74
C ALA A 263 21.58 -8.97 -2.00
N GLU A 264 20.61 -9.05 -2.93
CA GLU A 264 20.69 -9.74 -4.22
C GLU A 264 21.17 -8.82 -5.36
#